data_AF-A0A962NQ18-F1
#
_entry.id   AF-A0A962NQ18-F1
#
_cell.length_a   1.000
_cell.length_b   1.000
_cell.length_c   1.000
_cell.angle_alpha   90.00
_cell.angle_beta   90.00
_cell.angle_gamma   90.00
#
_symmetry.space_group_name_H-M   'P 1'
#
loop_
_entity.id
_entity.type
_entity.pdbx_description
1 polymer ?
#
loop_
_entity_poly.entity_id
_entity_poly.type
_entity_poly.pdbx_seq_one_letter_code
_entity_poly.pdbx_strand_id
1 'polypeptide(L)' 'MPGIHLSEDELVERFVRSSGPGGQNVNKVSSAVELRFDVKQSPNLPEWLRLRVLAAR' A
#
# COMPACT_ATOMS: atom_id res chain seq x y z
N MET A 1 7.38 -22.43 2.57
CA MET A 1 7.26 -21.41 3.64
C MET A 1 5.82 -20.91 3.60
N PRO A 2 5.10 -20.76 4.73
CA PRO A 2 3.81 -20.09 4.69
C PRO A 2 4.08 -18.63 4.31
N GLY A 3 3.86 -18.32 3.03
CA GLY A 3 3.92 -16.97 2.51
C GLY A 3 2.61 -16.25 2.86
N ILE A 4 2.69 -14.96 3.16
CA ILE A 4 1.51 -14.11 3.22
C ILE A 4 1.28 -13.62 1.81
N HIS A 5 0.10 -13.90 1.28
CA HIS A 5 -0.33 -13.43 -0.03
C HIS A 5 -1.47 -12.45 0.17
N LEU A 6 -1.34 -11.26 -0.38
CA LEU A 6 -2.42 -10.28 -0.44
C LEU A 6 -2.99 -10.33 -1.85
N SER A 7 -4.30 -10.46 -1.97
CA SER A 7 -4.98 -10.35 -3.26
C SER A 7 -4.99 -8.89 -3.73
N GLU A 8 -4.97 -8.66 -5.04
CA GLU A 8 -5.04 -7.29 -5.59
C GLU A 8 -6.32 -6.57 -5.15
N ASP A 9 -7.44 -7.29 -4.98
CA ASP A 9 -8.71 -6.74 -4.47
C ASP A 9 -8.63 -6.19 -3.03
N GLU A 10 -7.61 -6.58 -2.26
CA GLU A 10 -7.37 -6.07 -0.90
C GLU A 10 -6.53 -4.78 -0.91
N LEU A 11 -5.94 -4.41 -2.05
CA LEU A 11 -5.11 -3.24 -2.23
C LEU A 11 -5.89 -2.16 -2.98
N VAL A 12 -5.92 -0.97 -2.40
CA VAL A 12 -6.48 0.21 -3.06
C VAL A 12 -5.35 1.06 -3.57
N GLU A 13 -5.27 1.21 -4.88
CA GLU A 13 -4.25 2.04 -5.54
C GLU A 13 -4.75 3.45 -5.78
N ARG A 14 -3.91 4.44 -5.47
CA ARG A 14 -4.17 5.84 -5.77
C ARG A 14 -2.96 6.48 -6.43
N PHE A 15 -3.13 6.93 -7.66
CA PHE A 15 -2.11 7.68 -8.38
C PHE A 15 -2.06 9.12 -7.87
N VAL A 16 -0.92 9.52 -7.32
CA VAL A 16 -0.70 10.87 -6.82
C VAL A 16 0.31 11.59 -7.71
N ARG A 17 0.12 12.90 -7.89
CA ARG A 17 1.13 13.72 -8.57
C ARG A 17 2.22 14.05 -7.57
N SER A 18 3.46 13.68 -7.89
CA SER A 18 4.63 14.10 -7.12
C SER A 18 4.84 15.61 -7.31
N SER A 19 4.32 16.44 -6.42
CA SER A 19 4.61 17.87 -6.38
C SER A 19 5.92 18.11 -5.62
N GLY A 20 7.05 17.71 -6.21
CA GLY A 20 8.37 18.07 -5.71
C GLY A 20 8.80 19.45 -6.22
N PRO A 21 9.36 20.35 -5.40
CA PRO A 21 9.91 21.62 -5.85
C PRO A 21 11.24 21.36 -6.59
N GLY A 22 11.17 21.08 -7.89
CA GLY A 22 12.35 20.76 -8.70
C GLY A 22 12.01 20.60 -10.17
N GLY A 23 12.09 21.71 -10.91
CA GLY A 23 11.76 21.81 -12.33
C GLY A 23 12.77 21.17 -13.28
N GLN A 24 13.06 19.87 -13.18
CA GLN A 24 13.78 19.14 -14.22
C GLN A 24 13.20 17.71 -14.37
N ASN A 25 12.55 17.47 -15.51
CA ASN A 25 11.88 16.24 -15.97
C ASN A 25 10.41 15.99 -15.54
N VAL A 26 9.62 17.05 -15.36
CA VAL A 26 8.15 16.99 -15.26
C VAL A 26 7.54 16.85 -16.65
N ASN A 27 7.73 15.69 -17.29
CA ASN A 27 6.94 15.30 -18.45
C ASN A 27 6.61 13.80 -18.38
N LYS A 28 5.32 13.52 -18.11
CA LYS A 28 4.53 12.47 -18.79
C LYS A 28 4.15 11.15 -18.08
N VAL A 29 4.34 10.96 -16.78
CA VAL A 29 3.69 9.82 -16.08
C VAL A 29 3.45 10.14 -14.62
N SER A 30 2.27 9.81 -14.08
CA SER A 30 2.01 9.81 -12.63
C SER A 30 2.92 8.75 -11.98
N SER A 31 4.13 9.13 -11.58
CA SER A 31 5.18 8.21 -11.14
C SER A 31 5.09 7.80 -9.67
N ALA A 32 4.13 8.34 -8.91
CA ALA A 32 3.89 7.98 -7.53
C ALA A 32 2.53 7.28 -7.39
N VAL A 33 2.57 6.05 -6.85
CA VAL A 33 1.37 5.28 -6.48
C VAL A 33 1.34 5.13 -4.97
N GLU A 34 0.23 5.51 -4.36
CA GLU A 34 -0.09 5.22 -2.96
C GLU A 34 -0.91 3.94 -2.92
N LEU A 35 -0.45 2.94 -2.16
CA LEU A 35 -1.19 1.71 -1.91
C LEU A 35 -1.73 1.72 -0.49
N ARG A 36 -3.03 1.45 -0.35
CA ARG A 36 -3.71 1.33 0.95
C ARG A 36 -4.21 -0.10 1.11
N PHE A 37 -4.02 -0.65 2.30
CA PHE A 37 -4.40 -2.01 2.66
C PHE A 37 -5.18 -2.00 3.98
N ASP A 38 -6.34 -2.67 4.02
CA ASP A 38 -7.13 -2.82 5.25
C ASP A 38 -6.72 -4.09 6.02
N VAL A 39 -5.77 -3.90 6.93
CA VAL A 39 -5.27 -4.93 7.85
C VAL A 39 -6.38 -5.57 8.70
N LYS A 40 -7.44 -4.83 9.03
CA LYS A 40 -8.51 -5.33 9.92
C LYS A 40 -9.49 -6.23 9.20
N GLN A 41 -9.78 -5.95 7.94
CA GLN A 41 -10.75 -6.70 7.13
C GLN A 41 -10.12 -7.75 6.22
N SER A 42 -8.78 -7.82 6.14
CA SER A 42 -8.08 -8.79 5.30
C SER A 42 -8.34 -10.24 5.73
N PRO A 43 -8.95 -11.10 4.87
CA PRO A 43 -9.17 -12.51 5.16
C PRO A 43 -7.89 -13.35 5.06
N ASN A 44 -6.91 -12.90 4.28
CA ASN A 44 -5.66 -13.61 4.04
C ASN A 44 -4.59 -13.33 5.12
N LEU A 45 -4.88 -12.43 6.05
CA LEU A 45 -3.95 -12.07 7.12
C LEU A 45 -4.17 -12.94 8.37
N PRO A 46 -3.17 -13.70 8.82
CA PRO A 46 -3.26 -14.46 10.08
C PRO A 46 -3.48 -13.52 11.27
N GLU A 47 -4.27 -13.98 12.24
CA GLU A 47 -4.65 -13.17 13.40
C GLU A 47 -3.45 -12.67 14.21
N TRP A 48 -2.43 -13.52 14.41
CA TRP A 48 -1.20 -13.13 15.11
C TRP A 48 -0.46 -11.98 14.42
N LEU A 49 -0.49 -11.92 13.09
CA LEU A 49 0.14 -10.84 12.33
C LEU A 49 -0.72 -9.58 12.36
N ARG A 50 -2.05 -9.72 12.23
CA ARG A 50 -3.00 -8.62 12.39
C ARG A 50 -2.80 -7.88 13.72
N LEU A 51 -2.72 -8.64 14.82
CA LEU A 51 -2.49 -8.08 16.16
C LEU A 51 -1.16 -7.34 16.25
N ARG A 52 -0.09 -7.90 15.69
CA ARG A 52 1.24 -7.26 15.69
C ARG A 52 1.25 -5.95 14.90
N VAL A 53 0.63 -5.92 13.72
CA VAL A 53 0.57 -4.70 12.90
C VAL A 53 -0.29 -3.62 13.57
N LEU A 54 -1.43 -4.00 14.18
CA LEU A 54 -2.28 -3.07 14.90
C LEU A 54 -1.65 -2.53 16.20
N ALA A 55 -0.77 -3.32 16.84
CA ALA A 55 -0.05 -2.91 18.04
C ALA A 55 1.15 -1.99 17.74
N ALA A 56 1.69 -2.02 16.53
CA ALA A 56 2.87 -1.25 16.11
C ALA A 56 2.56 0.24 15.77
N ARG A 57 1.48 0.79 16.33
CA ARG A 57 0.98 2.15 16.05
C ARG A 57 1.91 3.25 16.54
#